data_AF-A0A972BSX3-F1
#
_entry.id   AF-A0A972BSX3-F1
#
_cell.length_a   1.000
_cell.length_b   1.000
_cell.length_c   1.000
_cell.angle_alpha   90.00
_cell.angle_beta   90.00
_cell.angle_gamma   90.00
#
_symmetry.space_group_name_H-M   'P 1'
#
loop_
_entity.id
_entity.type
_entity.pdbx_description
1 polymer ?
#
loop_
_entity_poly.entity_id
_entity_poly.type
_entity_poly.pdbx_seq_one_letter_code
_entity_poly.pdbx_strand_id
1 'polypeptide(L)'
;MILEMVKAFLFIFVAEMGDKTQILALAFATRFPVKKVLLGIGLGAFLNHGLAVILGNLLSQVVPVNTIQMIAGAAFVGFALWTLKSDDEEEEEESKTNLGPTITVAIAFFLGELGDKTQLTAITLAADAKYPVMVLAGTVSGMIATGALGIFVGKKLGDKIPELGIKLLAASIFMFFGIQKLYQTVPAVYLKVYYVVPFLGLLALIVFFMVRSLLIRKRAGIQSGFIKKSKLLHDYYMHMQDDLNHICLGLDYCRTCEGSRCHIGHSKEIVKAALDNREWHEETHGTEVSICSKPFTKDEVLDSLVDTLWLINTVRDEKSLENAHHIRNQMESILFGRHIDNYVNLESYIEEVRKYDYESADKIVRMLRMKKPVFIAKRVNG
;
A
#
# COMPACT_ATOMS: atom_id res chain seq x y z
N MET A 1 -21.00 30.51 10.19
CA MET A 1 -19.52 30.64 10.10
C MET A 1 -18.82 29.53 10.89
N ILE A 2 -18.65 29.62 12.22
CA ILE A 2 -17.92 28.59 13.01
C ILE A 2 -18.60 27.21 12.96
N LEU A 3 -19.93 27.16 13.03
CA LEU A 3 -20.66 25.88 12.97
C LEU A 3 -20.43 25.12 11.66
N GLU A 4 -20.32 25.82 10.53
CA GLU A 4 -20.05 25.20 9.21
C GLU A 4 -18.64 24.63 9.14
N MET A 5 -17.66 25.35 9.71
CA MET A 5 -16.28 24.87 9.84
C MET A 5 -16.21 23.62 10.71
N VAL A 6 -16.84 23.63 11.89
CA VAL A 6 -16.84 22.48 12.81
C VAL A 6 -17.57 21.29 12.20
N LYS A 7 -18.68 21.52 11.50
CA LYS A 7 -19.40 20.46 10.77
C LYS A 7 -18.49 19.86 9.69
N ALA A 8 -17.89 20.69 8.84
CA ALA A 8 -16.99 20.21 7.79
C ALA A 8 -15.80 19.43 8.34
N PHE A 9 -15.18 19.93 9.42
CA PHE A 9 -14.13 19.24 10.15
C PHE A 9 -14.59 17.84 10.61
N LEU A 10 -15.70 17.75 11.34
CA LEU A 10 -16.16 16.48 11.89
C LEU A 10 -16.53 15.48 10.79
N PHE A 11 -17.17 15.94 9.72
CA PHE A 11 -17.55 15.07 8.60
C PHE A 11 -16.31 14.50 7.89
N ILE A 12 -15.33 15.35 7.56
CA ILE A 12 -14.09 14.87 6.94
C ILE A 12 -13.29 14.00 7.90
N PHE A 13 -13.19 14.40 9.16
CA PHE A 13 -12.45 13.65 10.17
C PHE A 13 -12.99 12.22 10.33
N VAL A 14 -14.31 12.07 10.34
CA VAL A 14 -14.94 10.76 10.41
C VAL A 14 -14.86 10.00 9.08
N ALA A 15 -15.09 10.69 7.97
CA ALA A 15 -15.03 10.12 6.63
C ALA A 15 -13.70 9.41 6.37
N GLU A 16 -12.64 10.05 6.81
CA GLU A 16 -11.26 9.63 6.58
C GLU A 16 -10.71 8.69 7.64
N MET A 17 -11.49 8.41 8.69
CA MET A 17 -11.01 7.56 9.76
C MET A 17 -10.77 6.14 9.21
N GLY A 18 -9.53 5.64 9.32
CA GLY A 18 -9.15 4.29 8.89
C GLY A 18 -9.07 4.08 7.39
N ASP A 19 -8.81 5.15 6.63
CA ASP A 19 -8.67 5.10 5.17
C ASP A 19 -7.22 4.97 4.68
N LYS A 20 -7.08 4.68 3.37
CA LYS A 20 -5.82 4.52 2.62
C LYS A 20 -4.89 5.72 2.78
N THR A 21 -5.43 6.93 2.84
CA THR A 21 -4.66 8.16 3.09
C THR A 21 -3.97 8.20 4.45
N GLN A 22 -4.51 7.54 5.47
CA GLN A 22 -3.83 7.42 6.76
C GLN A 22 -2.63 6.47 6.67
N ILE A 23 -2.75 5.43 5.84
CA ILE A 23 -1.65 4.50 5.53
C ILE A 23 -0.58 5.22 4.70
N LEU A 24 -0.99 5.99 3.68
CA LEU A 24 -0.11 6.85 2.89
C LEU A 24 0.62 7.86 3.78
N ALA A 25 -0.10 8.53 4.69
CA ALA A 25 0.48 9.48 5.65
C ALA A 25 1.50 8.80 6.57
N LEU A 26 1.21 7.59 7.05
CA LEU A 26 2.13 6.79 7.86
C LEU A 26 3.37 6.37 7.05
N ALA A 27 3.19 5.89 5.83
CA ALA A 27 4.27 5.49 4.92
C ALA A 27 5.20 6.66 4.61
N PHE A 28 4.67 7.85 4.34
CA PHE A 28 5.51 9.03 4.19
C PHE A 28 6.18 9.46 5.50
N ALA A 29 5.55 9.23 6.66
CA ALA A 29 6.13 9.55 7.97
C ALA A 29 7.26 8.59 8.41
N THR A 30 7.43 7.43 7.76
CA THR A 30 8.61 6.58 7.98
C THR A 30 9.84 7.10 7.23
N ARG A 31 9.64 7.75 6.07
CA ARG A 31 10.72 8.27 5.20
C ARG A 31 11.02 9.75 5.43
N PHE A 32 10.02 10.54 5.83
CA PHE A 32 10.14 11.99 5.95
C PHE A 32 9.73 12.51 7.33
N PRO A 33 10.26 13.68 7.76
CA PRO A 33 9.85 14.29 9.02
C PRO A 33 8.35 14.55 9.07
N VAL A 34 7.67 14.10 10.14
CA VAL A 34 6.21 14.22 10.34
C VAL A 34 5.67 15.63 10.04
N LYS A 35 6.40 16.67 10.44
CA LYS A 35 6.01 18.07 10.16
C LYS A 35 5.91 18.35 8.66
N LYS A 36 6.85 17.85 7.86
CA LYS A 36 6.86 18.03 6.39
C LYS A 36 5.74 17.23 5.73
N VAL A 37 5.45 16.03 6.24
CA VAL A 37 4.34 15.18 5.78
C VAL A 37 2.99 15.86 6.05
N LEU A 38 2.74 16.34 7.27
CA LEU A 38 1.49 17.04 7.60
C LEU A 38 1.31 18.34 6.80
N LEU A 39 2.39 19.08 6.54
CA LEU A 39 2.35 20.23 5.64
C LEU A 39 2.00 19.82 4.20
N GLY A 40 2.54 18.68 3.73
CA GLY A 40 2.23 18.14 2.41
C GLY A 40 0.77 17.73 2.30
N ILE A 41 0.25 16.96 3.27
CA ILE A 41 -1.17 16.61 3.38
C ILE A 41 -2.04 17.85 3.39
N GLY A 42 -1.69 18.85 4.22
CA GLY A 42 -2.42 20.11 4.28
C GLY A 42 -2.46 20.84 2.95
N LEU A 43 -1.34 20.91 2.22
CA LEU A 43 -1.28 21.56 0.91
C LEU A 43 -2.06 20.79 -0.16
N GLY A 44 -1.92 19.46 -0.21
CA GLY A 44 -2.66 18.60 -1.12
C GLY A 44 -4.17 18.67 -0.86
N ALA A 45 -4.59 18.56 0.40
CA ALA A 45 -5.99 18.69 0.82
C ALA A 45 -6.54 20.09 0.51
N PHE A 46 -5.75 21.15 0.72
CA PHE A 46 -6.18 22.51 0.39
C PHE A 46 -6.44 22.69 -1.11
N LEU A 47 -5.57 22.15 -1.97
CA LEU A 47 -5.78 22.19 -3.41
C LEU A 47 -6.99 21.34 -3.81
N ASN A 48 -7.08 20.11 -3.30
CA ASN A 48 -8.15 19.17 -3.67
C ASN A 48 -9.52 19.65 -3.20
N HIS A 49 -9.65 19.96 -1.91
CA HIS A 49 -10.88 20.48 -1.34
C HIS A 49 -11.15 21.92 -1.76
N GLY A 50 -10.14 22.69 -2.13
CA GLY A 50 -10.30 24.00 -2.74
C GLY A 50 -11.09 23.91 -4.05
N LEU A 51 -10.70 22.98 -4.93
CA LEU A 51 -11.45 22.70 -6.17
C LEU A 51 -12.88 22.25 -5.86
N ALA A 52 -13.04 21.34 -4.90
CA ALA A 52 -14.35 20.85 -4.47
C ALA A 52 -15.26 21.98 -3.95
N VAL A 53 -14.74 22.86 -3.12
CA VAL A 53 -15.48 23.97 -2.51
C VAL A 53 -15.85 25.01 -3.56
N ILE A 54 -14.94 25.32 -4.49
CA ILE A 54 -15.24 26.21 -5.63
C ILE A 54 -16.37 25.62 -6.46
N LEU A 55 -16.27 24.35 -6.83
CA LEU A 55 -17.28 23.65 -7.62
C LEU A 55 -18.64 23.60 -6.90
N GLY A 56 -18.66 23.24 -5.62
CA GLY A 56 -19.88 23.22 -4.81
C GLY A 56 -20.54 24.59 -4.69
N ASN A 57 -19.75 25.64 -4.46
CA ASN A 57 -20.26 27.02 -4.41
C ASN A 57 -20.84 27.47 -5.75
N LEU A 58 -20.22 27.12 -6.89
CA LEU A 58 -20.77 27.42 -8.21
C LEU A 58 -22.08 26.66 -8.49
N LEU A 59 -22.14 25.38 -8.11
CA LEU A 59 -23.36 24.57 -8.23
C LEU A 59 -24.52 25.16 -7.42
N SER A 60 -24.24 25.78 -6.27
CA SER A 60 -25.27 26.41 -5.41
C SER A 60 -26.04 27.55 -6.08
N GLN A 61 -25.44 28.19 -7.09
CA GLN A 61 -26.03 29.34 -7.79
C GLN A 61 -26.97 28.92 -8.92
N VAL A 62 -26.81 27.69 -9.41
CA VAL A 62 -27.54 27.17 -10.58
C VAL A 62 -28.59 26.15 -10.16
N VAL A 63 -28.33 25.41 -9.07
CA VAL A 63 -29.18 24.31 -8.61
C VAL A 63 -29.98 24.73 -7.38
N PRO A 64 -31.30 24.48 -7.32
CA PRO A 64 -32.10 24.79 -6.14
C PRO A 64 -31.56 24.12 -4.87
N VAL A 65 -31.56 24.85 -3.75
CA VAL A 65 -31.03 24.38 -2.46
C VAL A 65 -31.65 23.05 -2.03
N ASN A 66 -32.96 22.86 -2.24
CA ASN A 66 -33.63 21.59 -1.93
C ASN A 66 -33.07 20.42 -2.78
N THR A 67 -32.75 20.67 -4.05
CA THR A 67 -32.15 19.66 -4.93
C THR A 67 -30.73 19.33 -4.48
N ILE A 68 -29.94 20.34 -4.11
CA ILE A 68 -28.59 20.15 -3.57
C ILE A 68 -28.63 19.33 -2.29
N GLN A 69 -29.55 19.63 -1.38
CA GLN A 69 -29.67 18.90 -0.12
C GLN A 69 -30.17 17.46 -0.32
N MET A 70 -31.01 17.19 -1.32
CA MET A 70 -31.40 15.81 -1.67
C MET A 70 -30.21 15.04 -2.26
N ILE A 71 -29.46 15.65 -3.18
CA ILE A 71 -28.24 15.06 -3.75
C ILE A 71 -27.22 14.79 -2.63
N ALA A 72 -27.05 15.74 -1.70
CA ALA A 72 -26.20 15.61 -0.53
C ALA A 72 -26.54 14.39 0.34
N GLY A 73 -27.83 14.25 0.68
CA GLY A 73 -28.31 13.14 1.49
C GLY A 73 -28.12 11.79 0.78
N ALA A 74 -28.42 11.73 -0.53
CA ALA A 74 -28.19 10.55 -1.35
C ALA A 74 -26.70 10.20 -1.46
N ALA A 75 -25.83 11.20 -1.64
CA ALA A 75 -24.38 11.03 -1.70
C ALA A 75 -23.84 10.45 -0.39
N PHE A 76 -24.27 10.94 0.78
CA PHE A 76 -23.85 10.38 2.07
C PHE A 76 -24.27 8.92 2.27
N VAL A 77 -25.48 8.55 1.85
CA VAL A 77 -25.91 7.14 1.84
C VAL A 77 -25.01 6.33 0.88
N GLY A 78 -24.71 6.88 -0.29
CA GLY A 78 -23.77 6.29 -1.25
C GLY A 78 -22.38 6.07 -0.65
N PHE A 79 -21.82 7.05 0.07
CA PHE A 79 -20.51 6.92 0.72
C PHE A 79 -20.51 5.89 1.84
N ALA A 80 -21.59 5.79 2.62
CA ALA A 80 -21.70 4.74 3.61
C ALA A 80 -21.67 3.34 2.98
N LEU A 81 -22.35 3.16 1.84
CA LEU A 81 -22.29 1.90 1.10
C LEU A 81 -20.92 1.68 0.46
N TRP A 82 -20.31 2.71 -0.15
CA TRP A 82 -18.97 2.63 -0.73
C TRP A 82 -17.94 2.25 0.34
N THR A 83 -17.99 2.86 1.52
CA THR A 83 -17.09 2.55 2.65
C THR A 83 -17.18 1.09 3.10
N LEU A 84 -18.33 0.43 2.90
CA LEU A 84 -18.53 -0.99 3.19
C LEU A 84 -18.12 -1.91 2.03
N LYS A 85 -17.84 -1.36 0.84
CA LYS A 85 -17.34 -2.13 -0.29
C LYS A 85 -15.87 -2.48 0.01
N SER A 86 -15.50 -3.74 -0.22
CA SER A 86 -14.10 -4.14 -0.14
C SER A 86 -13.39 -3.64 -1.39
N ASP A 87 -12.49 -2.68 -1.23
CA ASP A 87 -11.54 -2.34 -2.28
C ASP A 87 -10.47 -3.43 -2.34
N ASP A 88 -10.22 -3.94 -3.54
CA ASP A 88 -8.94 -4.57 -3.82
C ASP A 88 -7.94 -3.40 -3.85
N GLU A 89 -6.97 -3.40 -2.93
CA GLU A 89 -5.96 -2.35 -2.83
C GLU A 89 -5.18 -2.28 -4.16
N GLU A 90 -5.42 -1.23 -4.94
CA GLU A 90 -4.59 -0.92 -6.11
C GLU A 90 -3.25 -0.36 -5.61
N GLU A 91 -2.14 -0.94 -6.09
CA GLU A 91 -0.78 -0.49 -5.77
C GLU A 91 -0.57 0.89 -6.42
N GLU A 92 -0.41 1.94 -5.61
CA GLU A 92 -0.06 3.27 -6.12
C GLU A 92 1.41 3.28 -6.59
N GLU A 93 1.63 3.57 -7.88
CA GLU A 93 2.97 3.65 -8.46
C GLU A 93 3.74 4.88 -7.93
N GLU A 94 4.81 4.64 -7.15
CA GLU A 94 5.73 5.72 -6.74
C GLU A 94 6.51 6.29 -7.95
N SER A 95 6.48 7.61 -8.13
CA SER A 95 7.37 8.31 -9.08
C SER A 95 8.65 8.78 -8.36
N LYS A 96 9.83 8.33 -8.82
CA LYS A 96 11.14 8.86 -8.41
C LYS A 96 11.27 10.28 -8.96
N THR A 97 10.86 11.29 -8.19
CA THR A 97 11.05 12.71 -8.51
C THR A 97 11.97 13.38 -7.51
N ASN A 98 12.87 14.26 -7.97
CA ASN A 98 13.78 15.07 -7.13
C ASN A 98 13.05 16.20 -6.35
N LEU A 99 11.79 15.98 -5.97
CA LEU A 99 10.97 16.96 -5.27
C LEU A 99 11.19 16.88 -3.75
N GLY A 100 11.10 18.02 -3.08
CA GLY A 100 11.21 18.07 -1.62
C GLY A 100 10.04 17.36 -0.93
N PRO A 101 10.22 16.81 0.29
CA PRO A 101 9.24 15.95 0.96
C PRO A 101 7.81 16.49 1.02
N THR A 102 7.65 17.79 1.27
CA THR A 102 6.33 18.44 1.34
C THR A 102 5.61 18.41 -0.01
N ILE A 103 6.31 18.64 -1.12
CA ILE A 103 5.72 18.68 -2.46
C ILE A 103 5.37 17.28 -2.91
N THR A 104 6.25 16.30 -2.69
CA THR A 104 6.00 14.89 -3.00
C THR A 104 4.73 14.39 -2.32
N VAL A 105 4.60 14.64 -1.00
CA VAL A 105 3.41 14.25 -0.23
C VAL A 105 2.18 15.01 -0.73
N ALA A 106 2.30 16.31 -1.03
CA ALA A 106 1.16 17.09 -1.51
C ALA A 106 0.62 16.63 -2.86
N ILE A 107 1.50 16.28 -3.81
CA ILE A 107 1.10 15.76 -5.13
C ILE A 107 0.47 14.38 -4.98
N ALA A 108 1.10 13.47 -4.24
CA ALA A 108 0.57 12.13 -4.00
C ALA A 108 -0.82 12.21 -3.34
N PHE A 109 -0.94 13.02 -2.28
CA PHE A 109 -2.22 13.21 -1.61
C PHE A 109 -3.27 13.86 -2.52
N PHE A 110 -2.92 14.90 -3.28
CA PHE A 110 -3.85 15.56 -4.19
C PHE A 110 -4.37 14.61 -5.28
N LEU A 111 -3.49 13.80 -5.89
CA LEU A 111 -3.87 12.87 -6.94
C LEU A 111 -4.65 11.68 -6.38
N GLY A 112 -4.24 11.12 -5.23
CA GLY A 112 -4.92 10.00 -4.58
C GLY A 112 -6.32 10.35 -4.09
N GLU A 113 -6.54 11.60 -3.67
CA GLU A 113 -7.84 12.08 -3.18
C GLU A 113 -8.76 12.65 -4.29
N LEU A 114 -8.35 12.54 -5.55
CA LEU A 114 -9.10 13.14 -6.66
C LEU A 114 -10.28 12.24 -7.03
N GLY A 115 -11.50 12.77 -6.87
CA GLY A 115 -12.73 12.01 -7.07
C GLY A 115 -13.17 11.17 -5.87
N ASP A 116 -12.48 11.27 -4.73
CA ASP A 116 -12.80 10.48 -3.54
C ASP A 116 -14.02 11.02 -2.74
N LYS A 117 -14.55 10.21 -1.82
CA LYS A 117 -15.69 10.51 -0.95
C LYS A 117 -15.49 11.80 -0.14
N THR A 118 -14.27 12.13 0.25
CA THR A 118 -13.97 13.38 0.97
C THR A 118 -14.15 14.59 0.06
N GLN A 119 -13.71 14.50 -1.19
CA GLN A 119 -13.87 15.54 -2.20
C GLN A 119 -15.35 15.77 -2.51
N LEU A 120 -16.13 14.70 -2.70
CA LEU A 120 -17.57 14.81 -2.93
C LEU A 120 -18.32 15.33 -1.70
N THR A 121 -17.88 14.97 -0.48
CA THR A 121 -18.38 15.54 0.78
C THR A 121 -18.10 17.05 0.85
N ALA A 122 -16.90 17.49 0.46
CA ALA A 122 -16.55 18.90 0.41
C ALA A 122 -17.39 19.69 -0.59
N ILE A 123 -17.64 19.15 -1.80
CA ILE A 123 -18.57 19.75 -2.79
C ILE A 123 -19.95 19.94 -2.16
N THR A 124 -20.45 18.87 -1.55
CA THR A 124 -21.78 18.81 -0.95
C THR A 124 -21.96 19.81 0.19
N LEU A 125 -20.98 19.89 1.07
CA LEU A 125 -21.00 20.82 2.19
C LEU A 125 -20.87 22.27 1.73
N ALA A 126 -20.03 22.53 0.72
CA ALA A 126 -19.86 23.86 0.16
C ALA A 126 -21.11 24.37 -0.57
N ALA A 127 -21.82 23.48 -1.26
CA ALA A 127 -23.04 23.81 -1.99
C ALA A 127 -24.22 24.20 -1.07
N ASP A 128 -24.19 23.78 0.19
CA ASP A 128 -25.20 24.08 1.22
C ASP A 128 -24.73 25.15 2.23
N ALA A 129 -23.51 25.65 2.08
CA ALA A 129 -22.88 26.53 3.06
C ALA A 129 -23.09 28.01 2.75
N LYS A 130 -23.34 28.81 3.79
CA LYS A 130 -23.36 30.27 3.68
C LYS A 130 -21.93 30.85 3.63
N TYR A 131 -20.95 30.15 4.20
CA TYR A 131 -19.54 30.56 4.23
C TYR A 131 -18.64 29.44 3.67
N PRO A 132 -18.54 29.25 2.34
CA PRO A 132 -17.77 28.16 1.73
C PRO A 132 -16.28 28.13 2.13
N VAL A 133 -15.66 29.29 2.36
CA VAL A 133 -14.27 29.39 2.85
C VAL A 133 -14.10 28.74 4.23
N MET A 134 -15.13 28.79 5.08
CA MET A 134 -15.12 28.11 6.38
C MET A 134 -15.29 26.60 6.25
N VAL A 135 -16.02 26.15 5.23
CA VAL A 135 -16.06 24.73 4.88
C VAL A 135 -14.66 24.26 4.47
N LEU A 136 -13.96 25.00 3.60
CA LEU A 136 -12.58 24.68 3.21
C LEU A 136 -11.64 24.61 4.42
N ALA A 137 -11.70 25.59 5.32
CA ALA A 137 -10.89 25.57 6.54
C ALA A 137 -11.20 24.34 7.41
N GLY A 138 -12.48 23.98 7.53
CA GLY A 138 -12.92 22.79 8.25
C GLY A 138 -12.46 21.48 7.60
N THR A 139 -12.60 21.34 6.28
CA THR A 139 -12.21 20.11 5.58
C THR A 139 -10.70 19.90 5.59
N VAL A 140 -9.91 20.94 5.35
CA VAL A 140 -8.43 20.87 5.39
C VAL A 140 -7.93 20.57 6.79
N SER A 141 -8.49 21.21 7.82
CA SER A 141 -8.12 20.91 9.21
C SER A 141 -8.53 19.49 9.61
N GLY A 142 -9.66 19.00 9.11
CA GLY A 142 -10.10 17.61 9.26
C GLY A 142 -9.06 16.64 8.71
N MET A 143 -8.58 16.90 7.48
CA MET A 143 -7.57 16.08 6.82
C MET A 143 -6.21 16.09 7.52
N ILE A 144 -5.76 17.25 7.99
CA ILE A 144 -4.51 17.33 8.74
C ILE A 144 -4.65 16.57 10.07
N ALA A 145 -5.80 16.67 10.74
CA ALA A 145 -6.04 16.00 12.00
C ALA A 145 -6.11 14.48 11.86
N THR A 146 -6.74 13.94 10.82
CA THR A 146 -6.78 12.50 10.55
C THR A 146 -5.41 11.98 10.11
N GLY A 147 -4.67 12.70 9.27
CA GLY A 147 -3.30 12.36 8.93
C GLY A 147 -2.38 12.35 10.17
N ALA A 148 -2.49 13.34 11.05
CA ALA A 148 -1.73 13.39 12.30
C ALA A 148 -2.10 12.25 13.25
N LEU A 149 -3.39 11.93 13.36
CA LEU A 149 -3.86 10.80 14.14
C LEU A 149 -3.36 9.48 13.56
N GLY A 150 -3.45 9.28 12.25
CA GLY A 150 -2.97 8.08 11.56
C GLY A 150 -1.48 7.85 11.79
N ILE A 151 -0.66 8.89 11.70
CA ILE A 151 0.78 8.83 12.00
C ILE A 151 1.02 8.50 13.48
N PHE A 152 0.32 9.18 14.40
CA PHE A 152 0.51 8.98 15.84
C PHE A 152 0.08 7.58 16.29
N VAL A 153 -1.09 7.12 15.85
CA VAL A 153 -1.63 5.80 16.17
C VAL A 153 -0.79 4.74 15.47
N GLY A 154 -0.46 4.89 14.19
CA GLY A 154 0.39 3.96 13.45
C GLY A 154 1.77 3.76 14.11
N LYS A 155 2.40 4.83 14.58
CA LYS A 155 3.68 4.78 15.31
C LYS A 155 3.58 4.10 16.68
N LYS A 156 2.39 4.10 17.32
CA LYS A 156 2.19 3.59 18.70
C LYS A 156 1.52 2.21 18.75
N LEU A 157 0.68 1.87 17.79
CA LEU A 157 -0.11 0.64 17.78
C LEU A 157 0.45 -0.46 16.87
N GLY A 158 1.32 -0.16 15.90
CA GLY A 158 1.69 -1.13 14.86
C GLY A 158 0.44 -1.76 14.22
N ASP A 159 0.44 -3.07 14.00
CA ASP A 159 -0.61 -3.83 13.28
C ASP A 159 -1.94 -4.06 14.04
N LYS A 160 -2.20 -3.35 15.15
CA LYS A 160 -3.34 -3.69 16.05
C LYS A 160 -4.63 -2.90 15.81
N ILE A 161 -4.72 -2.06 14.78
CA ILE A 161 -5.93 -1.29 14.51
C ILE A 161 -6.96 -2.17 13.79
N PRO A 162 -8.16 -2.39 14.35
CA PRO A 162 -9.19 -3.17 13.68
C PRO A 162 -9.82 -2.34 12.55
N GLU A 163 -9.23 -2.44 11.36
CA GLU A 163 -9.69 -1.78 10.12
C GLU A 163 -11.21 -1.91 9.90
N LEU A 164 -11.75 -3.12 10.13
CA LEU A 164 -13.19 -3.40 10.06
C LEU A 164 -14.01 -2.53 11.03
N GLY A 165 -13.52 -2.32 12.26
CA GLY A 165 -14.23 -1.54 13.27
C GLY A 165 -14.34 -0.07 12.86
N ILE A 166 -13.29 0.46 12.25
CA ILE A 166 -13.29 1.84 11.77
C ILE A 166 -14.17 2.00 10.53
N LYS A 167 -14.08 1.09 9.54
CA LYS A 167 -14.96 1.09 8.36
C LYS A 167 -16.45 1.05 8.75
N LEU A 168 -16.81 0.20 9.72
CA LEU A 168 -18.18 0.12 10.24
C LEU A 168 -18.62 1.41 10.93
N LEU A 169 -17.73 2.05 11.70
CA LEU A 169 -18.01 3.32 12.36
C LEU A 169 -18.24 4.45 11.35
N ALA A 170 -17.33 4.63 10.39
CA ALA A 170 -17.43 5.65 9.35
C ALA A 170 -18.71 5.46 8.50
N ALA A 171 -18.98 4.23 8.05
CA ALA A 171 -20.20 3.90 7.31
C ALA A 171 -21.47 4.21 8.13
N SER A 172 -21.47 3.93 9.44
CA SER A 172 -22.62 4.22 10.31
C SER A 172 -22.89 5.72 10.43
N ILE A 173 -21.85 6.54 10.55
CA ILE A 173 -21.98 8.00 10.69
C ILE A 173 -22.48 8.63 9.37
N PHE A 174 -21.91 8.23 8.24
CA PHE A 174 -22.39 8.67 6.93
C PHE A 174 -23.83 8.25 6.67
N MET A 175 -24.20 7.02 7.03
CA MET A 175 -25.56 6.52 6.89
C MET A 175 -26.55 7.35 7.72
N PHE A 176 -26.20 7.64 8.98
CA PHE A 176 -27.01 8.46 9.88
C PHE A 176 -27.27 9.85 9.31
N PHE A 177 -26.22 10.58 8.93
CA PHE A 177 -26.36 11.94 8.41
C PHE A 177 -27.02 11.98 7.01
N GLY A 178 -26.79 10.96 6.18
CA GLY A 178 -27.46 10.82 4.89
C GLY A 178 -28.97 10.65 5.03
N ILE A 179 -29.40 9.72 5.88
CA ILE A 179 -30.83 9.49 6.16
C ILE A 179 -31.46 10.73 6.81
N GLN A 180 -30.78 11.34 7.80
CA GLN A 180 -31.27 12.56 8.45
C GLN A 180 -31.49 13.68 7.43
N LYS A 181 -30.54 13.88 6.50
CA LYS A 181 -30.63 14.93 5.48
C LYS A 181 -31.73 14.65 4.45
N LEU A 182 -31.87 13.40 4.00
CA LEU A 182 -32.98 12.99 3.14
C LEU A 182 -34.35 13.22 3.81
N TYR A 183 -34.49 12.85 5.08
CA TYR A 183 -35.73 13.05 5.84
C TYR A 183 -36.13 14.53 5.93
N GLN A 184 -35.17 15.43 6.06
CA GLN A 184 -35.42 16.87 6.19
C GLN A 184 -35.78 17.55 4.87
N THR A 185 -35.27 17.05 3.74
CA THR A 185 -35.33 17.75 2.46
C THR A 185 -36.32 17.14 1.47
N VAL A 186 -36.57 15.83 1.54
CA VAL A 186 -37.45 15.14 0.60
C VAL A 186 -38.90 15.65 0.74
N PRO A 187 -39.62 15.93 -0.36
CA PRO A 187 -41.00 16.39 -0.31
C PRO A 187 -41.90 15.44 0.50
N ALA A 188 -42.84 16.01 1.26
CA ALA A 188 -43.74 15.25 2.16
C ALA A 188 -44.52 14.12 1.47
N VAL A 189 -44.74 14.21 0.16
CA VAL A 189 -45.36 13.15 -0.66
C VAL A 189 -44.60 11.83 -0.55
N TYR A 190 -43.26 11.87 -0.47
CA TYR A 190 -42.39 10.70 -0.41
C TYR A 190 -42.06 10.25 1.04
N LEU A 191 -42.43 11.03 2.06
CA LEU A 191 -42.27 10.66 3.47
C LEU A 191 -43.40 9.76 3.99
N LYS A 192 -44.35 9.41 3.13
CA LYS A 192 -45.43 8.48 3.49
C LYS A 192 -44.85 7.10 3.79
N VAL A 193 -45.45 6.44 4.79
CA VAL A 193 -44.97 5.15 5.35
C VAL A 193 -44.71 4.11 4.26
N TYR A 194 -45.54 4.07 3.21
CA TYR A 194 -45.42 3.10 2.12
C TYR A 194 -44.18 3.29 1.23
N TYR A 195 -43.53 4.46 1.20
CA TYR A 195 -42.24 4.64 0.52
C TYR A 195 -41.07 4.45 1.47
N VAL A 196 -41.18 4.97 2.70
CA VAL A 196 -40.09 4.97 3.68
C VAL A 196 -39.76 3.57 4.17
N VAL A 197 -40.76 2.75 4.49
CA VAL A 197 -40.54 1.41 5.04
C VAL A 197 -39.84 0.48 4.04
N PRO A 198 -40.29 0.37 2.76
CA PRO A 198 -39.55 -0.41 1.76
C PRO A 198 -38.15 0.09 1.49
N PHE A 199 -37.94 1.42 1.45
CA PHE A 199 -36.61 2.01 1.24
C PHE A 199 -35.63 1.63 2.36
N LEU A 200 -36.02 1.81 3.63
CA LEU A 200 -35.20 1.43 4.77
C LEU A 200 -34.96 -0.08 4.84
N GLY A 201 -35.97 -0.89 4.48
CA GLY A 201 -35.84 -2.35 4.42
C GLY A 201 -34.81 -2.80 3.38
N LEU A 202 -34.87 -2.24 2.16
CA LEU A 202 -33.91 -2.51 1.10
C LEU A 202 -32.50 -2.08 1.50
N LEU A 203 -32.36 -0.87 2.05
CA LEU A 203 -31.09 -0.34 2.52
C LEU A 203 -30.47 -1.22 3.61
N ALA A 204 -31.25 -1.64 4.62
CA ALA A 204 -30.80 -2.52 5.68
C ALA A 204 -30.35 -3.89 5.15
N LEU A 205 -31.06 -4.43 4.14
CA LEU A 205 -30.68 -5.67 3.47
C LEU A 205 -29.34 -5.55 2.73
N ILE A 206 -29.12 -4.46 1.99
CA ILE A 206 -27.83 -4.19 1.31
C ILE A 206 -26.70 -4.12 2.32
N VAL A 207 -26.85 -3.30 3.38
CA VAL A 207 -25.86 -3.17 4.45
C VAL A 207 -25.59 -4.51 5.11
N PHE A 208 -26.62 -5.31 5.39
CA PHE A 208 -26.47 -6.65 5.96
C PHE A 208 -25.62 -7.56 5.08
N PHE A 209 -25.87 -7.61 3.77
CA PHE A 209 -25.07 -8.41 2.84
C PHE A 209 -23.61 -7.94 2.76
N MET A 210 -23.38 -6.62 2.71
CA MET A 210 -22.02 -6.05 2.65
C MET A 210 -21.24 -6.31 3.93
N VAL A 211 -21.84 -6.05 5.10
CA VAL A 211 -21.21 -6.32 6.41
C VAL A 211 -20.96 -7.82 6.58
N ARG A 212 -21.89 -8.69 6.17
CA ARG A 212 -21.70 -10.14 6.19
C ARG A 212 -20.53 -10.56 5.30
N SER A 213 -20.41 -10.01 4.09
CA SER A 213 -19.28 -10.26 3.19
C SER A 213 -17.95 -9.88 3.83
N LEU A 214 -17.86 -8.69 4.44
CA LEU A 214 -16.66 -8.24 5.15
C LEU A 214 -16.31 -9.13 6.35
N LEU A 215 -17.30 -9.54 7.14
CA LEU A 215 -17.10 -10.45 8.28
C LEU A 215 -16.64 -11.85 7.85
N ILE A 216 -17.17 -12.37 6.73
CA ILE A 216 -16.75 -13.65 6.17
C ILE A 216 -15.30 -13.55 5.68
N ARG A 217 -14.93 -12.49 4.95
CA ARG A 217 -13.53 -12.28 4.51
C ARG A 217 -12.55 -12.20 5.69
N LYS A 218 -12.91 -11.45 6.74
CA LYS A 218 -12.10 -11.36 7.97
C LYS A 218 -11.97 -12.70 8.68
N ARG A 219 -13.06 -13.48 8.81
CA ARG A 219 -13.01 -14.83 9.43
C ARG A 219 -12.27 -15.85 8.58
N ALA A 220 -12.32 -15.73 7.25
CA ALA A 220 -11.59 -16.57 6.32
C ALA A 220 -10.07 -16.32 6.36
N GLY A 221 -9.60 -15.30 7.10
CA GLY A 221 -8.19 -14.99 7.22
C GLY A 221 -7.54 -14.64 5.87
N ILE A 222 -8.34 -14.10 4.94
CA ILE A 222 -7.84 -13.58 3.66
C ILE A 222 -6.96 -12.37 4.02
N GLN A 223 -5.69 -12.65 4.30
CA GLN A 223 -4.64 -11.65 4.40
C GLN A 223 -4.64 -10.84 3.10
N SER A 224 -4.58 -9.51 3.19
CA SER A 224 -4.45 -8.66 2.01
C SER A 224 -3.28 -9.16 1.16
N GLY A 225 -3.35 -9.00 -0.16
CA GLY A 225 -2.27 -9.42 -1.07
C GLY A 225 -0.90 -8.90 -0.60
N PHE A 226 -0.89 -7.72 0.02
CA PHE A 226 0.25 -7.11 0.67
C PHE A 226 0.89 -7.97 1.78
N ILE A 227 0.11 -8.49 2.74
CA ILE A 227 0.65 -9.33 3.83
C ILE A 227 1.23 -10.63 3.25
N LYS A 228 0.58 -11.23 2.24
CA LYS A 228 1.08 -12.44 1.58
C LYS A 228 2.41 -12.18 0.87
N LYS A 229 2.54 -11.04 0.17
CA LYS A 229 3.77 -10.61 -0.52
C LYS A 229 4.89 -10.28 0.46
N SER A 230 4.59 -9.50 1.49
CA SER A 230 5.56 -9.14 2.56
C SER A 230 6.07 -10.39 3.28
N LYS A 231 5.17 -11.33 3.62
CA LYS A 231 5.56 -12.61 4.22
C LYS A 231 6.42 -13.44 3.27
N LEU A 232 6.03 -13.57 2.00
CA LEU A 232 6.81 -14.31 1.00
C LEU A 232 8.23 -13.75 0.88
N LEU A 233 8.35 -12.43 0.82
CA LEU A 233 9.64 -11.75 0.67
C LEU A 233 10.49 -11.88 1.95
N HIS A 234 9.88 -11.77 3.13
CA HIS A 234 10.56 -11.98 4.40
C HIS A 234 11.06 -13.42 4.56
N ASP A 235 10.20 -14.41 4.27
CA ASP A 235 10.55 -15.82 4.32
C ASP A 235 11.69 -16.14 3.32
N TYR A 236 11.70 -15.53 2.14
CA TYR A 236 12.81 -15.60 1.19
C TYR A 236 14.12 -15.06 1.78
N TYR A 237 14.12 -13.85 2.34
CA TYR A 237 15.35 -13.27 2.90
C TYR A 237 15.87 -14.05 4.10
N MET A 238 14.98 -14.61 4.93
CA MET A 238 15.36 -15.49 6.04
C MET A 238 16.04 -16.77 5.52
N HIS A 239 15.47 -17.41 4.49
CA HIS A 239 16.06 -18.61 3.87
C HIS A 239 17.40 -18.28 3.20
N MET A 240 17.45 -17.19 2.43
CA MET A 240 18.65 -16.73 1.76
C MET A 240 19.78 -16.42 2.76
N GLN A 241 19.46 -15.88 3.95
CA GLN A 241 20.45 -15.67 5.01
C GLN A 241 21.10 -17.00 5.44
N ASP A 242 20.29 -18.05 5.59
CA ASP A 242 20.76 -19.38 5.99
C ASP A 242 21.62 -20.00 4.88
N ASP A 243 21.17 -19.96 3.62
CA ASP A 243 21.93 -20.48 2.47
C ASP A 243 23.30 -19.80 2.34
N LEU A 244 23.33 -18.46 2.43
CA LEU A 244 24.59 -17.70 2.34
C LEU A 244 25.52 -17.99 3.53
N ASN A 245 24.99 -18.39 4.69
CA ASN A 245 25.80 -18.84 5.81
C ASN A 245 26.45 -20.19 5.55
N HIS A 246 25.76 -21.11 4.87
CA HIS A 246 26.28 -22.42 4.49
C HIS A 246 27.31 -22.32 3.34
N ILE A 247 27.03 -21.51 2.32
CA ILE A 247 27.97 -21.27 1.19
C ILE A 247 29.27 -20.61 1.68
N CYS A 248 29.20 -19.82 2.76
CA CYS A 248 30.37 -19.19 3.36
C CYS A 248 31.21 -20.21 4.13
N LEU A 249 32.21 -20.79 3.46
CA LEU A 249 33.12 -21.80 4.04
C LEU A 249 34.03 -21.29 5.18
N GLY A 250 34.03 -19.99 5.49
CA GLY A 250 34.79 -19.43 6.62
C GLY A 250 36.28 -19.18 6.34
N LEU A 251 37.02 -18.85 7.40
CA LEU A 251 38.41 -18.40 7.31
C LEU A 251 39.39 -19.49 6.90
N ASP A 252 39.07 -20.76 7.16
CA ASP A 252 39.92 -21.90 6.81
C ASP A 252 40.12 -22.03 5.29
N TYR A 253 39.09 -21.62 4.52
CA TYR A 253 39.13 -21.63 3.05
C TYR A 253 39.46 -20.25 2.48
N CYS A 254 38.91 -19.19 3.07
CA CYS A 254 39.02 -17.83 2.52
C CYS A 254 40.27 -17.07 2.98
N ARG A 255 41.03 -17.58 3.97
CA ARG A 255 42.16 -16.95 4.69
C ARG A 255 41.81 -15.65 5.42
N THR A 256 41.23 -14.68 4.72
CA THR A 256 40.78 -13.38 5.24
C THR A 256 39.37 -13.06 4.74
N CYS A 257 38.50 -12.58 5.63
CA CYS A 257 37.16 -12.14 5.25
C CYS A 257 37.23 -10.74 4.60
N GLU A 258 36.68 -10.61 3.39
CA GLU A 258 36.64 -9.35 2.63
C GLU A 258 35.32 -8.57 2.82
N GLY A 259 34.42 -9.05 3.69
CA GLY A 259 33.14 -8.40 3.94
C GLY A 259 32.31 -8.20 2.67
N SER A 260 31.82 -6.98 2.46
CA SER A 260 30.98 -6.57 1.31
C SER A 260 31.66 -6.66 -0.06
N ARG A 261 32.99 -6.84 -0.10
CA ARG A 261 33.74 -7.05 -1.36
C ARG A 261 33.71 -8.50 -1.84
N CYS A 262 33.24 -9.42 -1.03
CA CYS A 262 32.99 -10.81 -1.43
C CYS A 262 31.55 -10.94 -1.93
N HIS A 263 31.31 -11.64 -3.05
CA HIS A 263 29.96 -11.86 -3.59
C HIS A 263 28.96 -12.34 -2.52
N ILE A 264 29.32 -13.34 -1.72
CA ILE A 264 28.48 -13.85 -0.62
C ILE A 264 28.32 -12.82 0.51
N GLY A 265 29.38 -12.09 0.85
CA GLY A 265 29.34 -11.04 1.87
C GLY A 265 28.44 -9.87 1.46
N HIS A 266 28.51 -9.48 0.18
CA HIS A 266 27.65 -8.48 -0.43
C HIS A 266 26.17 -8.89 -0.36
N SER A 267 25.86 -10.13 -0.77
CA SER A 267 24.50 -10.68 -0.63
C SER A 267 24.04 -10.72 0.83
N LYS A 268 24.91 -11.04 1.79
CA LYS A 268 24.56 -11.02 3.23
C LYS A 268 24.20 -9.62 3.72
N GLU A 269 24.86 -8.58 3.24
CA GLU A 269 24.51 -7.19 3.60
C GLU A 269 23.16 -6.78 3.03
N ILE A 270 22.87 -7.12 1.78
CA ILE A 270 21.56 -6.88 1.16
C ILE A 270 20.46 -7.58 1.96
N VAL A 271 20.65 -8.88 2.25
CA VAL A 271 19.70 -9.67 3.04
C VAL A 271 19.50 -9.09 4.44
N LYS A 272 20.59 -8.69 5.12
CA LYS A 272 20.52 -8.09 6.45
C LYS A 272 19.80 -6.74 6.42
N ALA A 273 20.05 -5.89 5.43
CA ALA A 273 19.34 -4.63 5.26
C ALA A 273 17.83 -4.87 5.05
N ALA A 274 17.47 -5.86 4.22
CA ALA A 274 16.09 -6.24 3.98
C ALA A 274 15.39 -6.77 5.24
N LEU A 275 16.05 -7.63 6.03
CA LEU A 275 15.49 -8.17 7.29
C LEU A 275 15.37 -7.10 8.39
N ASP A 276 16.28 -6.13 8.41
CA ASP A 276 16.26 -5.00 9.36
C ASP A 276 15.32 -3.85 8.93
N ASN A 277 14.59 -4.00 7.82
CA ASN A 277 13.75 -2.94 7.20
C ASN A 277 14.53 -1.63 6.95
N ARG A 278 15.77 -1.72 6.44
CA ARG A 278 16.58 -0.56 6.02
C ARG A 278 16.73 -0.53 4.50
N GLU A 279 16.73 0.67 3.91
CA GLU A 279 17.11 0.84 2.50
C GLU A 279 18.60 0.46 2.35
N TRP A 280 18.88 -0.45 1.42
CA TRP A 280 20.24 -0.75 0.99
C TRP A 280 20.59 0.18 -0.17
N HIS A 281 21.72 0.86 -0.06
CA HIS A 281 22.26 1.65 -1.15
C HIS A 281 23.54 1.00 -1.63
N GLU A 282 23.68 0.87 -2.95
CA GLU A 282 24.92 0.44 -3.56
C GLU A 282 26.01 1.46 -3.19
N GLU A 283 26.87 1.10 -2.25
CA GLU A 283 28.03 1.94 -1.92
C GLU A 283 28.90 1.99 -3.18
N THR A 284 29.11 3.19 -3.74
CA THR A 284 30.06 3.43 -4.83
C THR A 284 31.48 3.23 -4.33
N HIS A 285 31.83 1.99 -4.03
CA HIS A 285 33.20 1.55 -3.92
C HIS A 285 33.66 1.20 -5.32
N GLY A 286 34.73 1.89 -5.75
CA GLY A 286 35.30 1.81 -7.08
C GLY A 286 35.32 0.39 -7.61
N THR A 287 34.81 0.27 -8.82
CA THR A 287 34.79 -0.89 -9.71
C THR A 287 36.10 -1.65 -9.64
N GLU A 288 36.13 -2.68 -8.80
CA GLU A 288 37.00 -3.86 -8.86
C GLU A 288 36.60 -4.78 -7.70
N VAL A 289 35.39 -5.39 -7.81
CA VAL A 289 35.11 -6.61 -7.04
C VAL A 289 36.12 -7.63 -7.53
N SER A 290 37.11 -7.93 -6.69
CA SER A 290 38.13 -8.94 -6.98
C SER A 290 37.43 -10.20 -7.46
N ILE A 291 37.80 -10.71 -8.65
CA ILE A 291 37.38 -12.02 -9.16
C ILE A 291 37.76 -13.01 -8.07
N CYS A 292 36.80 -13.34 -7.22
CA CYS A 292 37.04 -14.09 -6.02
C CYS A 292 37.30 -15.54 -6.46
N SER A 293 38.57 -15.93 -6.53
CA SER A 293 39.03 -17.31 -6.69
C SER A 293 38.76 -18.16 -5.44
N LYS A 294 37.67 -17.86 -4.73
CA LYS A 294 37.25 -18.57 -3.52
C LYS A 294 36.51 -19.84 -3.94
N PRO A 295 36.80 -20.99 -3.31
CA PRO A 295 36.07 -22.21 -3.58
C PRO A 295 34.66 -22.08 -2.97
N PHE A 296 33.64 -21.87 -3.79
CA PHE A 296 32.25 -22.00 -3.39
C PHE A 296 31.71 -23.34 -3.88
N THR A 297 30.82 -23.97 -3.12
CA THR A 297 30.10 -25.16 -3.59
C THR A 297 29.13 -24.74 -4.69
N LYS A 298 29.43 -25.10 -5.94
CA LYS A 298 28.60 -24.69 -7.09
C LYS A 298 27.13 -25.09 -6.94
N ASP A 299 26.86 -26.27 -6.38
CA ASP A 299 25.48 -26.74 -6.20
C ASP A 299 24.71 -25.90 -5.16
N GLU A 300 25.34 -25.47 -4.06
CA GLU A 300 24.69 -24.61 -3.05
C GLU A 300 24.40 -23.20 -3.60
N VAL A 301 25.34 -22.64 -4.36
CA VAL A 301 25.14 -21.35 -5.05
C VAL A 301 24.02 -21.44 -6.09
N LEU A 302 23.95 -22.56 -6.80
CA LEU A 302 22.89 -22.84 -7.77
C LEU A 302 21.52 -22.95 -7.09
N ASP A 303 21.46 -23.55 -5.91
CA ASP A 303 20.25 -23.62 -5.09
C ASP A 303 19.71 -22.23 -4.74
N SER A 304 20.56 -21.33 -4.25
CA SER A 304 20.21 -19.94 -3.95
C SER A 304 19.79 -19.15 -5.20
N LEU A 305 20.46 -19.37 -6.34
CA LEU A 305 20.07 -18.75 -7.61
C LEU A 305 18.65 -19.19 -8.01
N VAL A 306 18.35 -20.48 -7.92
CA VAL A 306 17.03 -21.03 -8.27
C VAL A 306 15.93 -20.44 -7.39
N ASP A 307 16.16 -20.30 -6.08
CA ASP A 307 15.17 -19.71 -5.17
C ASP A 307 14.92 -18.23 -5.47
N THR A 308 15.99 -17.51 -5.82
CA THR A 308 15.90 -16.11 -6.25
C THR A 308 15.12 -15.96 -7.56
N LEU A 309 15.39 -16.80 -8.57
CA LEU A 309 14.68 -16.82 -9.84
C LEU A 309 13.20 -17.17 -9.67
N TRP A 310 12.90 -18.11 -8.77
CA TRP A 310 11.52 -18.45 -8.44
C TRP A 310 10.77 -17.28 -7.81
N LEU A 311 11.40 -16.56 -6.86
CA LEU A 311 10.82 -15.36 -6.26
C LEU A 311 10.52 -14.30 -7.34
N ILE A 312 11.50 -13.99 -8.18
CA ILE A 312 11.38 -13.00 -9.27
C ILE A 312 10.24 -13.38 -10.22
N ASN A 313 10.07 -14.66 -10.54
CA ASN A 313 8.98 -15.11 -11.41
C ASN A 313 7.61 -15.15 -10.70
N THR A 314 7.58 -15.17 -9.37
CA THR A 314 6.36 -15.24 -8.57
C THR A 314 5.80 -13.87 -8.23
N VAL A 315 6.67 -12.89 -7.96
CA VAL A 315 6.30 -11.53 -7.59
C VAL A 315 6.33 -10.65 -8.84
N ARG A 316 5.21 -9.99 -9.16
CA ARG A 316 5.07 -9.15 -10.37
C ARG A 316 5.61 -7.72 -10.22
N ASP A 317 5.87 -7.27 -9.01
CA ASP A 317 6.33 -5.92 -8.71
C ASP A 317 7.86 -5.86 -8.71
N GLU A 318 8.44 -5.35 -9.80
CA GLU A 318 9.89 -5.21 -9.99
C GLU A 318 10.55 -4.32 -8.93
N LYS A 319 9.86 -3.31 -8.38
CA LYS A 319 10.47 -2.40 -7.38
C LYS A 319 10.80 -3.14 -6.09
N SER A 320 9.94 -4.07 -5.68
CA SER A 320 10.18 -4.89 -4.48
C SER A 320 11.32 -5.91 -4.65
N LEU A 321 11.76 -6.14 -5.90
CA LEU A 321 12.73 -7.17 -6.26
C LEU A 321 14.14 -6.65 -6.53
N GLU A 322 14.41 -5.34 -6.41
CA GLU A 322 15.74 -4.74 -6.66
C GLU A 322 16.85 -5.49 -5.91
N ASN A 323 16.68 -5.69 -4.61
CA ASN A 323 17.59 -6.48 -3.77
C ASN A 323 17.72 -7.95 -4.23
N ALA A 324 16.63 -8.58 -4.67
CA ALA A 324 16.67 -9.95 -5.19
C ALA A 324 17.45 -10.02 -6.51
N HIS A 325 17.34 -9.02 -7.38
CA HIS A 325 18.16 -8.91 -8.59
C HIS A 325 19.64 -8.71 -8.27
N HIS A 326 20.00 -7.90 -7.27
CA HIS A 326 21.38 -7.78 -6.84
C HIS A 326 21.92 -9.12 -6.31
N ILE A 327 21.14 -9.85 -5.50
CA ILE A 327 21.51 -11.20 -5.03
C ILE A 327 21.71 -12.16 -6.21
N ARG A 328 20.77 -12.16 -7.18
CA ARG A 328 20.87 -12.96 -8.42
C ARG A 328 22.19 -12.69 -9.14
N ASN A 329 22.54 -11.41 -9.36
CA ASN A 329 23.78 -11.02 -10.03
C ASN A 329 25.04 -11.51 -9.32
N GLN A 330 25.04 -11.54 -7.98
CA GLN A 330 26.15 -12.13 -7.23
C GLN A 330 26.25 -13.64 -7.45
N MET A 331 25.14 -14.38 -7.45
CA MET A 331 25.15 -15.83 -7.71
C MET A 331 25.58 -16.14 -9.15
N GLU A 332 25.11 -15.37 -10.12
CA GLU A 332 25.52 -15.49 -11.53
C GLU A 332 27.01 -15.21 -11.72
N SER A 333 27.55 -14.19 -11.03
CA SER A 333 28.99 -13.91 -11.04
C SER A 333 29.80 -15.09 -10.52
N ILE A 334 29.34 -15.75 -9.46
CA ILE A 334 30.02 -16.93 -8.90
C ILE A 334 29.94 -18.14 -9.85
N LEU A 335 28.76 -18.39 -10.44
CA LEU A 335 28.51 -19.58 -11.26
C LEU A 335 29.07 -19.45 -12.68
N PHE A 336 28.88 -18.29 -13.30
CA PHE A 336 29.09 -18.04 -14.73
C PHE A 336 30.16 -16.99 -15.01
N GLY A 337 30.63 -16.25 -13.99
CA GLY A 337 31.62 -15.19 -14.15
C GLY A 337 31.07 -13.91 -14.81
N ARG A 338 29.74 -13.76 -14.90
CA ARG A 338 29.05 -12.64 -15.56
C ARG A 338 27.60 -12.55 -15.09
N HIS A 339 26.98 -11.39 -15.32
CA HIS A 339 25.54 -11.21 -15.13
C HIS A 339 24.76 -11.61 -16.40
N ILE A 340 23.50 -11.99 -16.24
CA ILE A 340 22.56 -12.26 -17.33
C ILE A 340 21.50 -11.15 -17.34
N ASP A 341 21.76 -10.11 -18.14
CA ASP A 341 20.93 -8.91 -18.13
C ASP A 341 19.82 -8.94 -19.21
N ASN A 342 20.01 -9.68 -20.30
CA ASN A 342 19.11 -9.66 -21.46
C ASN A 342 18.08 -10.81 -21.41
N TYR A 343 17.04 -10.67 -20.59
CA TYR A 343 15.92 -11.62 -20.56
C TYR A 343 14.59 -10.95 -20.23
N VAL A 344 13.48 -11.52 -20.71
CA VAL A 344 12.11 -10.99 -20.52
C VAL A 344 11.33 -11.80 -19.48
N ASN A 345 11.56 -13.10 -19.45
CA ASN A 345 10.90 -14.05 -18.56
C ASN A 345 11.84 -15.20 -18.20
N LEU A 346 11.43 -16.06 -17.27
CA LEU A 346 12.21 -17.19 -16.80
C LEU A 346 12.63 -18.15 -17.93
N GLU A 347 11.80 -18.32 -18.96
CA GLU A 347 12.14 -19.17 -20.12
C GLU A 347 13.29 -18.58 -20.94
N SER A 348 13.20 -17.30 -21.29
CA SER A 348 14.28 -16.58 -21.99
C SER A 348 15.58 -16.53 -21.16
N TYR A 349 15.48 -16.43 -19.83
CA TYR A 349 16.63 -16.51 -18.94
C TYR A 349 17.33 -17.87 -19.06
N ILE A 350 16.57 -18.96 -18.97
CA ILE A 350 17.10 -20.32 -19.09
C ILE A 350 17.72 -20.55 -20.47
N GLU A 351 17.13 -20.00 -21.53
CA GLU A 351 17.70 -20.05 -22.89
C GLU A 351 19.03 -19.33 -22.99
N GLU A 352 19.18 -18.16 -22.35
CA GLU A 352 20.47 -17.48 -22.27
C GLU A 352 21.50 -18.31 -21.52
N VAL A 353 21.17 -18.88 -20.36
CA VAL A 353 22.09 -19.77 -19.61
C VAL A 353 22.53 -20.96 -20.48
N ARG A 354 21.60 -21.60 -21.22
CA ARG A 354 21.89 -22.74 -22.09
C ARG A 354 22.95 -22.47 -23.16
N LYS A 355 23.09 -21.22 -23.62
CA LYS A 355 24.10 -20.85 -24.63
C LYS A 355 25.52 -20.93 -24.09
N TYR A 356 25.69 -20.86 -22.77
CA TYR A 356 27.00 -20.80 -22.11
C TYR A 356 27.30 -22.04 -21.28
N ASP A 357 26.31 -22.49 -20.50
CA ASP A 357 26.43 -23.65 -19.61
C ASP A 357 25.14 -24.47 -19.66
N TYR A 358 25.15 -25.47 -20.54
CA TYR A 358 24.02 -26.37 -20.72
C TYR A 358 23.73 -27.22 -19.47
N GLU A 359 24.77 -27.64 -18.74
CA GLU A 359 24.60 -28.49 -17.56
C GLU A 359 23.92 -27.72 -16.43
N SER A 360 24.40 -26.50 -16.14
CA SER A 360 23.78 -25.62 -15.15
C SER A 360 22.35 -25.24 -15.54
N ALA A 361 22.09 -24.96 -16.82
CA ALA A 361 20.74 -24.67 -17.30
C ALA A 361 19.77 -25.85 -17.12
N ASP A 362 20.22 -27.08 -17.41
CA ASP A 362 19.40 -28.29 -17.21
C ASP A 362 19.16 -28.54 -15.71
N LYS A 363 20.17 -28.33 -14.86
CA LYS A 363 19.99 -28.38 -13.40
C LYS A 363 18.97 -27.35 -12.91
N ILE A 364 19.06 -26.08 -13.34
CA ILE A 364 18.08 -25.03 -13.00
C ILE A 364 16.66 -25.46 -13.37
N VAL A 365 16.46 -25.98 -14.59
CA VAL A 365 15.14 -26.47 -15.05
C VAL A 365 14.63 -27.61 -14.17
N ARG A 366 15.48 -28.59 -13.84
CA ARG A 366 15.12 -29.71 -12.97
C ARG A 366 14.77 -29.23 -11.57
N MET A 367 15.57 -28.33 -11.01
CA MET A 367 15.38 -27.80 -9.67
C MET A 367 14.11 -26.97 -9.58
N LEU A 368 13.80 -26.12 -10.57
CA LEU A 368 12.53 -25.39 -10.65
C LEU A 368 11.30 -26.31 -10.81
N ARG A 369 11.46 -27.48 -11.44
CA ARG A 369 10.41 -28.50 -11.57
C ARG A 369 10.21 -29.31 -10.28
N MET A 370 11.29 -29.58 -9.54
CA MET A 370 11.25 -30.39 -8.31
C MET A 370 10.97 -29.55 -7.05
N LYS A 371 11.52 -28.34 -6.97
CA LYS A 371 11.13 -27.35 -5.97
C LYS A 371 9.69 -26.92 -6.26
N LYS A 372 8.73 -27.51 -5.57
CA LYS A 372 7.72 -26.65 -4.92
C LYS A 372 8.49 -26.00 -3.77
N PRO A 373 8.95 -24.74 -3.91
CA PRO A 373 9.77 -24.16 -2.87
C PRO A 373 8.97 -24.13 -1.57
N VAL A 374 9.71 -24.35 -0.49
CA VAL A 374 9.30 -24.69 0.85
C VAL A 374 8.30 -23.69 1.42
N PHE A 375 7.00 -23.87 1.14
CA PHE A 375 5.95 -23.02 1.74
C PHE A 375 4.73 -23.79 2.25
N ILE A 376 4.72 -25.12 2.14
CA ILE A 376 3.63 -25.96 2.68
C ILE A 376 4.19 -27.25 3.28
N ALA A 377 4.94 -27.18 4.38
CA ALA A 377 5.04 -28.26 5.37
C ALA A 377 6.00 -27.91 6.54
N LYS A 378 5.50 -27.17 7.53
CA LYS A 378 5.81 -27.41 8.95
C LYS A 378 4.79 -26.66 9.81
N ARG A 379 3.56 -27.17 9.77
CA ARG A 379 2.62 -27.03 10.87
C ARG A 379 2.09 -28.43 11.19
N VAL A 380 2.96 -29.24 11.78
CA VAL A 380 2.59 -30.49 12.45
C VAL A 380 3.36 -30.54 13.76
N ASN A 381 2.59 -30.38 14.85
CA ASN A 381 2.88 -30.66 16.25
C ASN A 381 3.85 -29.71 16.99
N GLY A 382 3.27 -29.01 17.96
CA GLY A 382 3.89 -28.12 18.94
C GLY A 382 2.79 -27.35 19.65
#